data_AF-A0A946RHC7-F1
#
_entry.id   AF-A0A946RHC7-F1
#
_cell.length_a   1.000
_cell.length_b   1.000
_cell.length_c   1.000
_cell.angle_alpha   90.00
_cell.angle_beta   90.00
_cell.angle_gamma   90.00
#
_symmetry.space_group_name_H-M   'P 1'
#
loop_
_entity.id
_entity.type
_entity.pdbx_description
1 polymer ?
#
loop_
_entity_poly.entity_id
_entity_poly.type
_entity_poly.pdbx_seq_one_letter_code
_entity_poly.pdbx_strand_id
1 'polypeptide(L)'
;MIFFITLIIGIGLLLYILKRLKNRPQRVFFILIIIVLYLVATGKAHWISALVIGLIPIVKKLFFILRYLPIIQKFRSKYKSDSSAKNNNSMSKKEAADILGVQENASKDEIILAHKREIQKHHPDKGGTKYMAIKINTAKEKLLS
;
A
#
# COMPACT_ATOMS: atom_id res chain seq x y z
N MET A 1 -42.78 -32.10 12.22
CA MET A 1 -41.95 -33.33 12.10
C MET A 1 -41.13 -33.38 10.82
N ILE A 2 -41.72 -33.25 9.63
CA ILE A 2 -41.01 -33.36 8.34
C ILE A 2 -39.84 -32.35 8.22
N PHE A 3 -40.06 -31.09 8.61
CA PHE A 3 -39.01 -30.06 8.60
C PHE A 3 -37.83 -30.35 9.55
N PHE A 4 -38.09 -31.02 10.67
CA PHE A 4 -37.02 -31.39 11.61
C PHE A 4 -36.19 -32.55 11.06
N ILE A 5 -36.82 -33.50 10.40
CA ILE A 5 -36.15 -34.66 9.79
C ILE A 5 -35.29 -34.21 8.61
N THR A 6 -35.81 -33.34 7.74
CA THR A 6 -35.04 -32.82 6.59
C THR A 6 -33.87 -31.95 7.05
N LEU A 7 -34.03 -31.19 8.13
CA LEU A 7 -32.95 -30.40 8.74
C LEU A 7 -31.83 -31.29 9.28
N ILE A 8 -32.17 -32.35 10.02
CA ILE A 8 -31.19 -33.28 10.59
C ILE A 8 -30.43 -34.02 9.48
N ILE A 9 -31.13 -34.49 8.44
CA ILE A 9 -30.51 -35.14 7.29
C ILE A 9 -29.59 -34.16 6.54
N GLY A 10 -30.02 -32.92 6.33
CA GLY A 10 -29.21 -31.88 5.70
C GLY A 10 -27.93 -31.56 6.47
N ILE A 11 -28.01 -31.47 7.80
CA ILE A 11 -26.86 -31.24 8.68
C ILE A 11 -25.88 -32.42 8.63
N GLY A 12 -26.38 -33.66 8.65
CA GLY A 12 -25.55 -34.85 8.55
C GLY A 12 -24.79 -34.95 7.22
N LEU A 13 -25.48 -34.68 6.11
CA LEU A 13 -24.89 -34.67 4.76
C LEU A 13 -23.84 -33.57 4.59
N LEU A 14 -24.07 -32.43 5.25
CA LEU A 14 -23.15 -31.30 5.24
C LEU A 14 -21.89 -31.53 6.08
N LEU A 15 -22.02 -32.15 7.26
CA LEU A 15 -20.86 -32.56 8.06
C LEU A 15 -20.02 -33.62 7.33
N TYR A 16 -20.67 -34.52 6.60
CA TYR A 16 -19.99 -35.49 5.73
C TYR A 16 -19.18 -34.79 4.62
N ILE A 17 -19.74 -33.78 3.95
CA ILE A 17 -19.05 -32.99 2.93
C ILE A 17 -17.90 -32.18 3.53
N LEU A 18 -18.09 -31.55 4.69
CA LEU A 18 -17.04 -30.82 5.42
C LEU A 18 -15.85 -31.70 5.79
N LYS A 19 -16.12 -32.96 6.18
CA LYS A 19 -15.08 -33.94 6.49
C LYS A 19 -14.31 -34.38 5.24
N ARG A 20 -14.98 -34.42 4.08
CA ARG A 20 -14.42 -34.80 2.77
C ARG A 20 -13.56 -33.70 2.13
N LEU A 21 -13.77 -32.44 2.50
CA LEU A 21 -12.93 -31.33 2.02
C LEU A 21 -11.60 -31.30 2.78
N LYS A 22 -10.50 -31.67 2.12
CA LYS A 22 -9.13 -31.70 2.67
C LYS A 22 -8.52 -30.31 2.89
N ASN A 23 -9.06 -29.28 2.21
CA ASN A 23 -8.49 -27.94 2.17
C ASN A 23 -9.08 -27.02 3.25
N ARG A 24 -8.20 -26.48 4.10
CA ARG A 24 -8.52 -25.50 5.17
C ARG A 24 -9.40 -24.32 4.70
N PRO A 25 -9.18 -23.66 3.55
CA PRO A 25 -10.00 -22.51 3.15
C PRO A 25 -11.43 -22.91 2.73
N GLN A 26 -11.61 -24.08 2.13
CA GLN A 26 -12.94 -24.55 1.71
C GLN A 26 -13.82 -24.88 2.91
N ARG A 27 -13.25 -25.41 4.00
CA ARG A 27 -13.99 -25.64 5.26
C ARG A 27 -14.53 -24.35 5.87
N VAL A 28 -13.72 -23.28 5.89
CA VAL A 28 -14.14 -21.97 6.43
C VAL A 28 -15.32 -21.39 5.62
N PHE A 29 -15.28 -21.53 4.30
CA PHE A 29 -16.36 -21.08 3.42
C PHE A 29 -17.70 -21.77 3.72
N PHE A 30 -17.70 -23.10 3.88
CA PHE A 30 -18.92 -23.84 4.19
C PHE A 30 -19.42 -23.59 5.62
N ILE A 31 -18.52 -23.39 6.60
CA ILE A 31 -18.90 -22.99 7.96
C ILE A 31 -19.61 -21.62 7.96
N LEU A 32 -19.10 -20.65 7.20
CA LEU A 32 -19.75 -19.34 7.06
C LEU A 32 -21.16 -19.44 6.47
N ILE A 33 -21.36 -20.28 5.45
CA ILE A 33 -22.68 -20.52 4.85
C ILE A 33 -23.66 -21.10 5.87
N ILE A 34 -23.21 -22.02 6.73
CA ILE A 34 -24.04 -22.63 7.79
C ILE A 34 -24.48 -21.59 8.81
N ILE A 35 -23.56 -20.73 9.25
CA ILE A 35 -23.86 -19.64 10.19
C ILE A 35 -24.93 -18.72 9.60
N VAL A 36 -24.82 -18.38 8.32
CA VAL A 36 -25.81 -17.55 7.62
C VAL A 36 -27.16 -18.25 7.54
N LEU A 37 -27.22 -19.53 7.16
CA LEU A 37 -28.48 -20.30 7.09
C LEU A 37 -29.15 -20.45 8.46
N TYR A 38 -28.37 -20.64 9.52
CA TYR A 38 -28.87 -20.70 10.90
C TYR A 38 -29.48 -19.36 11.35
N LEU A 39 -28.82 -18.24 11.04
CA LEU A 39 -29.34 -16.90 11.31
C LEU A 39 -30.65 -16.62 10.56
N VAL A 40 -30.77 -17.14 9.34
CA VAL A 40 -31.98 -17.03 8.53
C VAL A 40 -33.13 -17.87 9.13
N ALA A 41 -32.85 -19.11 9.51
CA ALA A 41 -33.83 -20.04 10.07
C ALA A 41 -34.37 -19.60 11.46
N THR A 42 -33.55 -18.91 12.26
CA THR A 42 -33.96 -18.40 13.59
C THR A 42 -34.79 -17.11 13.54
N GLY A 43 -35.20 -16.65 12.35
CA GLY A 43 -36.03 -15.45 12.19
C GLY A 43 -35.27 -14.12 12.35
N LYS A 44 -33.96 -14.16 12.63
CA LYS A 44 -33.08 -12.97 12.67
C LYS A 44 -32.57 -12.57 11.28
N ALA A 45 -33.08 -13.22 10.22
CA ALA A 45 -32.78 -12.96 8.81
C ALA A 45 -32.97 -11.48 8.42
N HIS A 46 -33.91 -10.79 9.07
CA HIS A 46 -34.20 -9.38 8.78
C HIS A 46 -33.03 -8.45 9.14
N TRP A 47 -32.16 -8.84 10.09
CA TRP A 47 -30.96 -8.05 10.38
C TRP A 47 -29.93 -8.17 9.26
N ILE A 48 -29.92 -9.29 8.52
CA ILE A 48 -29.06 -9.46 7.35
C ILE A 48 -29.53 -8.57 6.20
N SER A 49 -30.84 -8.44 5.97
CA SER A 49 -31.36 -7.50 4.95
C SER A 49 -31.07 -6.05 5.33
N ALA A 50 -31.24 -5.67 6.60
CA ALA A 50 -30.88 -4.34 7.09
C ALA A 50 -29.37 -4.04 6.92
N LEU A 51 -28.50 -5.02 7.18
CA LEU A 51 -27.06 -4.91 7.00
C LEU A 51 -26.68 -4.77 5.52
N VAL A 52 -27.27 -5.60 4.63
CA VAL A 52 -27.04 -5.53 3.19
C VAL A 52 -27.48 -4.17 2.64
N ILE A 53 -28.67 -3.70 3.02
CA ILE A 53 -29.20 -2.40 2.59
C ILE A 53 -28.34 -1.24 3.14
N GLY A 54 -27.92 -1.32 4.41
CA GLY A 54 -27.06 -0.33 5.05
C GLY A 54 -25.64 -0.26 4.45
N LEU A 55 -25.16 -1.34 3.84
CA LEU A 55 -23.86 -1.39 3.17
C LEU A 55 -23.86 -0.77 1.77
N ILE A 56 -25.01 -0.66 1.10
CA ILE A 56 -25.13 -0.09 -0.25
C ILE A 56 -24.49 1.32 -0.39
N PRO A 57 -24.78 2.32 0.48
CA PRO A 57 -24.17 3.64 0.34
C PRO A 57 -22.64 3.63 0.57
N ILE A 58 -22.16 2.76 1.46
CA ILE A 58 -20.73 2.64 1.80
C ILE A 58 -19.96 2.03 0.63
N VAL A 59 -20.49 0.96 0.04
CA VAL A 59 -19.88 0.30 -1.13
C VAL A 59 -19.87 1.24 -2.33
N LYS A 60 -20.94 2.01 -2.58
CA LYS A 60 -20.96 3.03 -3.64
C LYS A 60 -19.92 4.13 -3.42
N LYS A 61 -19.79 4.64 -2.19
CA LYS A 61 -18.80 5.66 -1.84
C LYS A 61 -17.37 5.13 -2.00
N LEU A 62 -17.11 3.91 -1.55
CA LEU A 62 -15.82 3.25 -1.68
C LEU A 62 -15.46 3.01 -3.15
N PHE A 63 -16.41 2.54 -3.97
CA PHE A 63 -16.21 2.35 -5.41
C PHE A 63 -15.87 3.66 -6.13
N PHE A 64 -16.54 4.76 -5.80
CA PHE A 64 -16.21 6.09 -6.34
C PHE A 64 -14.81 6.55 -5.90
N ILE A 65 -14.43 6.39 -4.63
CA ILE A 65 -13.07 6.70 -4.13
C ILE A 65 -12.01 5.91 -4.92
N LEU A 66 -12.23 4.60 -5.10
CA LEU A 66 -11.31 3.73 -5.83
C LEU A 66 -11.19 4.15 -7.30
N ARG A 67 -12.27 4.65 -7.91
CA ARG A 67 -12.28 5.15 -9.30
C ARG A 67 -11.46 6.44 -9.49
N TYR A 68 -11.28 7.25 -8.44
CA TYR A 68 -10.44 8.46 -8.50
C TYR A 68 -8.96 8.20 -8.12
N LEU A 69 -8.62 7.04 -7.57
CA LEU A 69 -7.22 6.65 -7.30
C LEU A 69 -6.25 6.76 -8.50
N PRO A 70 -6.60 6.36 -9.75
CA PRO A 70 -5.64 6.42 -10.86
C PRO A 70 -5.21 7.85 -11.23
N ILE A 71 -5.93 8.88 -10.78
CA ILE A 71 -5.56 10.29 -11.02
C ILE A 71 -4.36 10.71 -10.16
N ILE A 72 -4.25 10.17 -8.94
CA ILE A 72 -3.13 10.44 -8.02
C ILE A 72 -1.84 9.76 -8.51
N GLN A 73 -1.97 8.65 -9.25
CA GLN A 73 -0.84 7.91 -9.79
C GLN A 73 -0.09 8.68 -10.89
N LYS A 74 -0.79 9.55 -11.64
CA LYS A 74 -0.15 10.44 -12.63
C LYS A 74 0.79 11.47 -11.99
N PHE A 75 0.51 11.90 -10.76
CA PHE A 75 1.41 12.79 -10.00
C PHE A 75 2.58 12.04 -9.36
N ARG A 76 2.41 10.76 -8.99
CA ARG A 76 3.51 9.93 -8.48
C ARG A 76 4.51 9.49 -9.56
N SER A 77 4.05 9.34 -10.81
CA SER A 77 4.93 8.97 -11.93
C SER A 77 6.00 10.04 -12.20
N LYS A 78 5.72 11.32 -11.93
CA LYS A 78 6.72 12.40 -12.01
C LYS A 78 7.77 12.38 -10.87
N TYR A 79 7.56 11.55 -9.85
CA TYR A 79 8.49 11.34 -8.73
C TYR A 79 9.22 9.97 -8.81
N LYS A 80 8.88 9.07 -9.74
CA LYS A 80 9.47 7.72 -9.79
C LYS A 80 9.95 7.37 -11.20
N SER A 81 10.78 8.23 -11.79
CA SER A 81 11.49 7.91 -13.04
C SER A 81 12.95 8.37 -13.03
N ASP A 82 13.65 8.27 -11.88
CA ASP A 82 15.12 8.44 -11.91
C ASP A 82 15.91 7.66 -10.85
N SER A 83 15.29 6.68 -10.19
CA SER A 83 16.02 5.76 -9.29
C SER A 83 16.45 4.47 -9.99
N SER A 84 16.30 4.40 -11.32
CA SER A 84 16.72 3.25 -12.13
C SER A 84 17.96 3.51 -13.00
N ALA A 85 18.63 4.65 -12.82
CA ALA A 85 20.02 4.82 -13.24
C ALA A 85 20.95 4.20 -12.18
N LYS A 86 20.74 2.91 -11.85
CA LYS A 86 21.63 2.10 -11.02
C LYS A 86 22.91 1.72 -11.77
N ASN A 87 23.35 2.48 -12.79
CA ASN A 87 24.43 1.94 -13.62
C ASN A 87 25.26 2.89 -14.48
N ASN A 88 25.49 4.18 -14.16
CA ASN A 88 26.42 4.95 -15.03
C ASN A 88 27.19 6.14 -14.44
N ASN A 89 27.39 6.25 -13.13
CA ASN A 89 28.56 6.96 -12.56
C ASN A 89 28.49 6.92 -11.03
N SER A 90 29.41 6.18 -10.40
CA SER A 90 29.72 6.48 -9.01
C SER A 90 30.28 7.90 -8.98
N MET A 91 29.51 8.85 -8.45
CA MET A 91 29.96 10.23 -8.28
C MET A 91 31.35 10.23 -7.65
N SER A 92 32.32 10.93 -8.27
CA SER A 92 33.68 11.02 -7.73
C SER A 92 33.69 11.91 -6.48
N LYS A 93 34.67 11.76 -5.59
CA LYS A 93 34.78 12.65 -4.41
C LYS A 93 34.94 14.11 -4.83
N LYS A 94 35.73 14.37 -5.89
CA LYS A 94 35.86 15.67 -6.51
C LYS A 94 34.54 16.25 -7.01
N GLU A 95 33.79 15.48 -7.79
CA GLU A 95 32.47 15.92 -8.29
C GLU A 95 31.49 16.21 -7.14
N ALA A 96 31.51 15.38 -6.08
CA ALA A 96 30.69 15.60 -4.90
C ALA A 96 31.06 16.90 -4.16
N ALA A 97 32.35 17.19 -4.05
CA ALA A 97 32.87 18.42 -3.46
C ALA A 97 32.46 19.65 -4.29
N ASP A 98 32.54 19.56 -5.61
CA ASP A 98 32.12 20.63 -6.54
C ASP A 98 30.61 20.91 -6.45
N ILE A 99 29.78 19.87 -6.32
CA ILE A 99 28.31 20.02 -6.17
C ILE A 99 27.93 20.75 -4.87
N LEU A 100 28.63 20.47 -3.77
CA LEU A 100 28.38 21.12 -2.48
C LEU A 100 29.14 22.44 -2.32
N GLY A 101 30.12 22.71 -3.18
CA GLY A 101 30.99 23.89 -3.11
C GLY A 101 31.92 23.85 -1.88
N VAL A 102 32.45 22.67 -1.56
CA VAL A 102 33.37 22.43 -0.44
C VAL A 102 34.66 21.78 -0.95
N GLN A 103 35.70 21.69 -0.11
CA GLN A 103 36.91 20.94 -0.44
C GLN A 103 36.69 19.42 -0.31
N GLU A 104 37.47 18.61 -1.04
CA GLU A 104 37.37 17.13 -0.98
C GLU A 104 37.66 16.55 0.41
N ASN A 105 38.43 17.28 1.22
CA ASN A 105 38.81 16.96 2.59
C ASN A 105 38.07 17.83 3.63
N ALA A 106 36.96 18.46 3.24
CA ALA A 106 36.16 19.29 4.14
C ALA A 106 35.70 18.53 5.39
N SER A 107 35.54 19.25 6.49
CA SER A 107 35.03 18.67 7.74
C SER A 107 33.59 18.19 7.56
N LYS A 108 33.19 17.17 8.34
CA LYS A 108 31.81 16.67 8.38
C LYS A 108 30.79 17.79 8.62
N ASP A 109 31.12 18.74 9.50
CA ASP A 109 30.22 19.85 9.82
C ASP A 109 30.06 20.82 8.64
N GLU A 110 31.15 21.05 7.89
CA GLU A 110 31.16 21.88 6.68
C GLU A 110 30.33 21.24 5.57
N ILE A 111 30.46 19.92 5.37
CA ILE A 111 29.66 19.14 4.41
C ILE A 111 28.16 19.23 4.74
N ILE A 112 27.79 19.11 6.02
CA ILE A 112 26.38 19.17 6.45
C ILE A 112 25.81 20.59 6.24
N LEU A 113 26.59 21.62 6.55
CA LEU A 113 26.16 23.01 6.38
C LEU A 113 26.00 23.36 4.89
N ALA A 114 26.95 22.97 4.06
CA ALA A 114 26.89 23.14 2.61
C ALA A 114 25.69 22.40 1.99
N HIS A 115 25.45 21.16 2.40
CA HIS A 115 24.28 20.37 1.99
C HIS A 115 22.96 21.08 2.31
N LYS A 116 22.82 21.61 3.54
CA LYS A 116 21.62 22.34 3.95
C LYS A 116 21.41 23.60 3.10
N ARG A 117 22.48 24.34 2.81
CA ARG A 117 22.45 25.54 1.94
C ARG A 117 22.00 25.19 0.53
N GLU A 118 22.58 24.16 -0.08
CA GLU A 118 22.27 23.77 -1.46
C GLU A 118 20.87 23.19 -1.63
N ILE A 119 20.37 22.41 -0.67
CA ILE A 119 18.98 21.95 -0.68
C ILE A 119 18.02 23.13 -0.57
N GLN A 120 18.29 24.08 0.32
CA GLN A 120 17.41 25.23 0.51
C GLN A 120 17.35 26.13 -0.73
N LYS A 121 18.45 26.20 -1.49
CA LYS A 121 18.53 26.91 -2.77
C LYS A 121 17.74 26.19 -3.86
N HIS A 122 17.85 24.86 -3.94
CA HIS A 122 17.20 24.03 -4.95
C HIS A 122 15.89 23.39 -4.46
N HIS A 123 15.19 24.04 -3.54
CA HIS A 123 13.87 23.58 -3.12
C HIS A 123 12.85 23.76 -4.28
N PRO A 124 11.88 22.85 -4.46
CA PRO A 124 10.83 22.99 -5.49
C PRO A 124 10.11 24.34 -5.43
N ASP A 125 9.87 24.86 -4.22
CA ASP A 125 9.23 26.16 -4.00
C ASP A 125 10.09 27.36 -4.45
N LYS A 126 11.39 27.15 -4.68
CA LYS A 126 12.34 28.14 -5.20
C LYS A 126 12.80 27.84 -6.62
N GLY A 127 12.06 27.00 -7.35
CA GLY A 127 12.37 26.63 -8.73
C GLY A 127 13.40 25.52 -8.89
N GLY A 128 13.78 24.85 -7.79
CA GLY A 128 14.68 23.71 -7.85
C GLY A 128 14.03 22.46 -8.42
N THR A 129 14.79 21.70 -9.19
CA THR A 129 14.31 20.43 -9.75
C THR A 129 14.57 19.29 -8.78
N LYS A 130 13.70 18.28 -8.84
CA LYS A 130 13.89 17.04 -8.07
C LYS A 130 15.25 16.38 -8.35
N TYR A 131 15.69 16.44 -9.61
CA TYR A 131 16.99 15.91 -10.03
C TYR A 131 18.16 16.54 -9.27
N MET A 132 18.14 17.88 -9.08
CA MET A 132 19.16 18.57 -8.28
C MET A 132 19.17 18.12 -6.82
N ALA A 133 18.00 17.97 -6.20
CA ALA A 133 17.91 17.49 -4.83
C ALA A 133 18.51 16.07 -4.65
N ILE A 134 18.29 15.18 -5.63
CA ILE A 134 18.92 13.85 -5.64
C ILE A 134 20.44 14.00 -5.75
N LYS A 135 20.93 14.80 -6.70
CA LYS A 135 22.36 15.01 -6.94
C LYS A 135 23.08 15.57 -5.70
N ILE A 136 22.47 16.52 -4.99
CA ILE A 136 22.98 17.10 -3.74
C ILE A 136 23.05 16.06 -2.61
N ASN A 137 22.04 15.18 -2.49
CA ASN A 137 22.05 14.11 -1.49
C ASN A 137 23.14 13.07 -1.77
N THR A 138 23.29 12.65 -3.02
CA THR A 138 24.35 11.72 -3.45
C THR A 138 25.74 12.30 -3.18
N ALA A 139 25.94 13.60 -3.39
CA ALA A 139 27.20 14.28 -3.08
C ALA A 139 27.54 14.22 -1.58
N LYS A 140 26.57 14.53 -0.71
CA LYS A 140 26.75 14.40 0.74
C LYS A 140 27.10 12.97 1.15
N GLU A 141 26.37 11.99 0.63
CA GLU A 141 26.61 10.57 0.93
C GLU A 141 28.03 10.17 0.49
N LYS A 142 28.51 10.66 -0.66
CA LYS A 142 29.84 10.33 -1.19
C LYS A 142 31.00 10.93 -0.39
N LEU A 143 30.84 12.12 0.17
CA LEU A 143 31.88 12.75 1.00
C LEU A 143 31.91 12.20 2.43
N LEU A 144 30.78 11.66 2.91
CA LEU A 144 30.66 11.07 4.25
C LEU A 144 30.87 9.54 4.27
N SER A 145 30.99 8.91 3.11
CA SER A 145 31.29 7.47 2.94
C SER A 145 32.77 7.14 3.02
#